data_AF-A0A925IIQ3-F1
#
_entry.id   AF-A0A925IIQ3-F1
#
_cell.length_a   1.000
_cell.length_b   1.000
_cell.length_c   1.000
_cell.angle_alpha   90.00
_cell.angle_beta   90.00
_cell.angle_gamma   90.00
#
_symmetry.space_group_name_H-M   'P 1'
#
loop_
_entity.id
_entity.type
_entity.pdbx_description
1 polymer ?
#
loop_
_entity_poly.entity_id
_entity_poly.type
_entity_poly.pdbx_seq_one_letter_code
_entity_poly.pdbx_strand_id
1 'polypeptide(L)'
;VVNMLPANVSFVDALEVSGKMGKLNVITTGFENGRFNWSDQYNLLSGIFGGFFLALSYFGTDQSQVGRYLTASSLKQSRMGLLMNGLVKVPMQFLILLIGALVFTFYQFNKAPIFFNEVQVKKLEQSVVYKDSFRLVQQEYNTITSLKQQAVISYSIAADNKDKVKQEESLAELQQLQVTANILRAKVKEWVKSKEIGGDNNDTNYIFLRFVVDNLPVGLVGLLIAIIFLASWGSIAAAINSLASCTMIDFHRRFTRKKESGEDEYKLSKWYTLAWGIFCIIVAMFTYNIGNSLIEAVNVLGSLFYGVILGVFLVAFFFKRIKNGHVVFWGALLAELLVLTIFILTKCGVFKMGFLWLNPIGAFGVIFFSLLLNKMIRQKENPAG
;
A
#
# COMPACT_ATOMS: atom_id res chain seq x y z
N VAL A 1 23.17 -6.82 5.35
CA VAL A 1 23.28 -5.34 5.31
C VAL A 1 24.39 -4.86 6.22
N VAL A 2 24.34 -5.10 7.54
CA VAL A 2 25.35 -4.57 8.49
C VAL A 2 26.78 -4.98 8.13
N ASN A 3 27.01 -6.24 7.77
CA ASN A 3 28.33 -6.74 7.35
C ASN A 3 28.79 -6.24 5.96
N MET A 4 27.96 -5.47 5.25
CA MET A 4 28.26 -4.92 3.92
C MET A 4 28.42 -3.38 3.96
N LEU A 5 28.47 -2.80 5.17
CA LEU A 5 28.86 -1.41 5.38
C LEU A 5 30.40 -1.31 5.37
N PRO A 6 30.98 -0.15 5.01
CA PRO A 6 32.42 0.07 5.11
C PRO A 6 32.91 -0.18 6.54
N ALA A 7 34.15 -0.65 6.70
CA ALA A 7 34.73 -1.02 8.00
C ALA A 7 34.70 0.12 9.06
N ASN A 8 34.66 1.37 8.60
CA ASN A 8 34.68 2.57 9.43
C ASN A 8 33.28 3.20 9.62
N VAL A 9 32.20 2.47 9.33
CA VAL A 9 30.83 2.99 9.42
C VAL A 9 30.00 2.03 10.27
N SER A 10 29.54 2.50 11.42
CA SER A 10 28.64 1.69 12.25
C SER A 10 27.21 1.69 11.68
N PHE A 11 26.41 0.72 12.14
CA PHE A 11 24.99 0.64 11.81
C PHE A 11 24.21 1.92 12.19
N VAL A 12 24.59 2.55 13.29
CA VAL A 12 23.93 3.75 13.82
C VAL A 12 24.24 4.95 12.93
N ASP A 13 25.49 5.12 12.52
CA ASP A 13 25.94 6.23 11.65
C ASP A 13 25.24 6.16 10.30
N ALA A 14 25.09 4.95 9.76
CA ALA A 14 24.44 4.69 8.49
C ALA A 14 22.93 5.07 8.52
N LEU A 15 22.26 4.79 9.64
CA LEU A 15 20.88 5.24 9.88
C LEU A 15 20.81 6.76 10.08
N GLU A 16 21.76 7.36 10.79
CA GLU A 16 21.80 8.80 11.01
C GLU A 16 21.93 9.58 9.70
N VAL A 17 22.88 9.18 8.83
CA VAL A 17 23.02 9.73 7.47
C VAL A 17 21.70 9.66 6.71
N SER A 18 21.06 8.49 6.74
CA SER A 18 19.78 8.26 6.03
C SER A 18 18.64 9.13 6.60
N GLY A 19 18.66 9.38 7.91
CA GLY A 19 17.76 10.30 8.60
C GLY A 19 17.97 11.75 8.18
N LYS A 20 19.22 12.22 8.10
CA LYS A 20 19.59 13.57 7.64
C LYS A 20 19.28 13.80 6.17
N MET A 21 19.26 12.74 5.35
CA MET A 21 18.76 12.78 3.97
C MET A 21 17.22 12.81 3.87
N GLY A 22 16.50 12.88 5.00
CA GLY A 22 15.05 13.05 5.06
C GLY A 22 14.24 11.79 4.73
N LYS A 23 14.88 10.61 4.67
CA LYS A 23 14.21 9.36 4.27
C LYS A 23 13.69 8.53 5.43
N LEU A 24 14.07 8.85 6.68
CA LEU A 24 13.57 8.18 7.89
C LEU A 24 12.43 8.95 8.59
N ASN A 25 12.08 10.15 8.14
CA ASN A 25 10.94 10.91 8.65
C ASN A 25 9.64 10.40 8.00
N VAL A 26 9.20 9.21 8.42
CA VAL A 26 8.01 8.54 7.84
C VAL A 26 6.70 9.00 8.49
N ILE A 27 6.76 9.55 9.71
CA ILE A 27 5.57 9.96 10.47
C ILE A 27 5.68 11.44 10.81
N THR A 28 4.74 12.24 10.31
CA THR A 28 4.55 13.64 10.71
C THR A 28 3.46 13.72 11.78
N THR A 29 3.46 14.79 12.56
CA THR A 29 2.35 15.09 13.48
C THR A 29 1.09 15.55 12.74
N GLY A 30 1.22 15.92 11.46
CA GLY A 30 0.14 16.46 10.63
C GLY A 30 -0.20 17.92 10.90
N PHE A 31 0.49 18.58 11.83
CA PHE A 31 0.32 20.01 12.09
C PHE A 31 1.40 20.81 11.38
N GLU A 32 0.99 21.67 10.44
CA GLU A 32 1.85 22.62 9.76
C GLU A 32 1.34 24.04 10.07
N ASN A 33 2.22 24.90 10.59
CA ASN A 33 1.90 26.31 10.91
C ASN A 33 0.63 26.50 11.77
N GLY A 34 0.41 25.61 12.75
CA GLY A 34 -0.75 25.65 13.65
C GLY A 34 -2.08 25.17 13.04
N ARG A 35 -2.06 24.63 11.81
CA ARG A 35 -3.24 24.02 11.15
C ARG A 35 -2.98 22.56 10.83
N PHE A 36 -4.03 21.74 10.89
CA PHE A 36 -3.93 20.34 10.50
C PHE A 36 -3.90 20.22 8.97
N ASN A 37 -2.86 19.57 8.44
CA ASN A 37 -2.71 19.29 7.03
C ASN A 37 -3.49 18.03 6.64
N TRP A 38 -4.74 18.22 6.21
CA TRP A 38 -5.61 17.15 5.71
C TRP A 38 -5.07 16.43 4.48
N SER A 39 -4.12 17.03 3.77
CA SER A 39 -3.49 16.46 2.56
C SER A 39 -2.44 15.42 2.89
N ASP A 40 -1.87 15.46 4.09
CA ASP A 40 -0.83 14.52 4.50
C ASP A 40 -1.45 13.14 4.76
N GLN A 41 -1.16 12.22 3.85
CA GLN A 41 -1.71 10.86 3.84
C GLN A 41 -1.24 10.03 5.02
N TYR A 42 -0.04 10.28 5.55
CA TYR A 42 0.64 9.39 6.49
C TYR A 42 0.98 10.06 7.84
N ASN A 43 0.32 11.18 8.14
CA ASN A 43 0.43 11.79 9.46
C ASN A 43 -0.18 10.90 10.56
N LEU A 44 0.25 11.12 11.79
CA LEU A 44 -0.13 10.32 12.96
C LEU A 44 -1.67 10.24 13.15
N LEU A 45 -2.38 11.34 12.95
CA LEU A 45 -3.84 11.39 13.12
C LEU A 45 -4.57 10.66 11.99
N SER A 46 -4.15 10.84 10.73
CA SER A 46 -4.65 10.10 9.57
C SER A 46 -4.44 8.58 9.76
N GLY A 47 -3.25 8.19 10.25
CA GLY A 47 -2.91 6.80 10.51
C GLY A 47 -3.70 6.19 11.67
N ILE A 48 -3.81 6.88 12.80
CA ILE A 48 -4.55 6.39 13.97
C ILE A 48 -6.04 6.37 13.65
N PHE A 49 -6.62 7.45 13.15
CA PHE A 49 -8.07 7.55 13.01
C PHE A 49 -8.56 6.96 11.68
N GLY A 50 -8.02 7.42 10.55
CA GLY A 50 -8.38 6.88 9.23
C GLY A 50 -7.98 5.41 9.09
N GLY A 51 -6.77 5.06 9.55
CA GLY A 51 -6.31 3.67 9.59
C GLY A 51 -7.10 2.79 10.57
N PHE A 52 -7.60 3.33 11.69
CA PHE A 52 -8.50 2.58 12.58
C PHE A 52 -9.80 2.21 11.88
N PHE A 53 -10.47 3.13 11.17
CA PHE A 53 -11.70 2.82 10.43
C PHE A 53 -11.46 1.84 9.29
N LEU A 54 -10.35 1.98 8.56
CA LEU A 54 -9.93 1.03 7.54
C LEU A 54 -9.74 -0.37 8.14
N ALA A 55 -8.99 -0.49 9.24
CA ALA A 55 -8.74 -1.76 9.90
C ALA A 55 -10.01 -2.36 10.52
N LEU A 56 -10.88 -1.54 11.12
CA LEU A 56 -12.14 -1.97 11.70
C LEU A 56 -13.08 -2.53 10.63
N SER A 57 -13.12 -1.89 9.46
CA SER A 57 -13.87 -2.42 8.31
C SER A 57 -13.28 -3.71 7.79
N TYR A 58 -11.96 -3.73 7.55
CA TYR A 58 -11.25 -4.91 7.03
C TYR A 58 -11.39 -6.13 7.94
N PHE A 59 -11.15 -5.99 9.24
CA PHE A 59 -11.25 -7.12 10.17
C PHE A 59 -12.68 -7.40 10.62
N GLY A 60 -13.60 -6.43 10.55
CA GLY A 60 -14.96 -6.58 11.05
C GLY A 60 -16.00 -6.96 10.00
N THR A 61 -15.77 -6.64 8.73
CA THR A 61 -16.79 -6.74 7.66
C THR A 61 -16.33 -7.47 6.41
N ASP A 62 -15.02 -7.62 6.18
CA ASP A 62 -14.48 -8.34 5.02
C ASP A 62 -14.61 -9.85 5.20
N GLN A 63 -15.24 -10.52 4.25
CA GLN A 63 -15.45 -11.96 4.27
C GLN A 63 -14.14 -12.77 4.30
N SER A 64 -13.06 -12.25 3.72
CA SER A 64 -11.73 -12.89 3.76
C SER A 64 -11.14 -12.96 5.16
N GLN A 65 -11.56 -12.06 6.06
CA GLN A 65 -11.18 -12.08 7.47
C GLN A 65 -12.25 -12.73 8.33
N VAL A 66 -13.50 -12.31 8.19
CA VAL A 66 -14.63 -12.81 9.01
C VAL A 66 -14.81 -14.32 8.85
N GLY A 67 -14.61 -14.87 7.65
CA GLY A 67 -14.67 -16.31 7.40
C GLY A 67 -13.67 -17.12 8.25
N ARG A 68 -12.52 -16.54 8.61
CA ARG A 68 -11.53 -17.20 9.49
C ARG A 68 -12.01 -17.29 10.93
N TYR A 69 -12.83 -16.34 11.38
CA TYR A 69 -13.37 -16.35 12.74
C TYR A 69 -14.52 -17.35 12.88
N LEU A 70 -15.33 -17.50 11.84
CA LEU A 70 -16.48 -18.43 11.82
C LEU A 70 -16.05 -19.90 11.76
N THR A 71 -14.84 -20.17 11.29
CA THR A 71 -14.25 -21.53 11.21
C THR A 71 -13.47 -21.93 12.47
N ALA A 72 -13.33 -21.03 13.44
CA ALA A 72 -12.67 -21.35 14.71
C ALA A 72 -13.52 -22.30 15.56
N SER A 73 -12.88 -23.25 16.25
CA SER A 73 -13.62 -24.26 17.04
C SER A 73 -14.32 -23.69 18.28
N SER A 74 -13.95 -22.49 18.73
CA SER A 74 -14.61 -21.79 19.83
C SER A 74 -14.45 -20.27 19.74
N LEU A 75 -15.33 -19.54 20.42
CA LEU A 75 -15.25 -18.09 20.55
C LEU A 75 -13.93 -17.63 21.18
N LYS A 76 -13.41 -18.39 22.17
CA LYS A 76 -12.11 -18.09 22.80
C LYS A 76 -10.97 -18.18 21.79
N GLN A 77 -10.95 -19.22 20.96
CA GLN A 77 -9.93 -19.39 19.92
C GLN A 77 -10.03 -18.32 18.83
N SER A 78 -11.24 -17.97 18.40
CA SER A 78 -11.46 -16.87 17.45
C SER A 78 -10.87 -15.55 17.96
N ARG A 79 -11.18 -15.18 19.22
CA ARG A 79 -10.64 -13.97 19.86
C ARG A 79 -9.12 -14.01 20.01
N MET A 80 -8.58 -15.16 20.42
CA MET A 80 -7.13 -15.34 20.53
C MET A 80 -6.44 -15.20 19.18
N GLY A 81 -7.00 -15.78 18.12
CA GLY A 81 -6.49 -15.65 16.75
C GLY A 81 -6.44 -14.20 16.28
N LEU A 82 -7.50 -13.42 16.54
CA LEU A 82 -7.54 -11.99 16.23
C LEU A 82 -6.46 -11.20 17.00
N LEU A 83 -6.30 -11.45 18.31
CA LEU A 83 -5.28 -10.79 19.12
C LEU A 83 -3.86 -11.14 18.69
N MET A 84 -3.60 -12.42 18.39
CA MET A 84 -2.31 -12.87 17.88
C MET A 84 -1.98 -12.26 16.52
N ASN A 85 -2.97 -12.06 15.65
CA ASN A 85 -2.77 -11.33 14.39
C ASN A 85 -2.24 -9.93 14.65
N GLY A 86 -2.89 -9.16 15.55
CA GLY A 86 -2.43 -7.82 15.93
C GLY A 86 -1.03 -7.83 16.54
N LEU A 87 -0.77 -8.74 17.47
CA LEU A 87 0.52 -8.85 18.18
C LEU A 87 1.69 -9.13 17.22
N VAL A 88 1.50 -10.00 16.23
CA VAL A 88 2.54 -10.34 15.25
C VAL A 88 2.69 -9.25 14.18
N LYS A 89 1.58 -8.62 13.78
CA LYS A 89 1.57 -7.64 12.69
C LYS A 89 2.35 -6.38 13.01
N VAL A 90 2.30 -5.89 14.25
CA VAL A 90 3.03 -4.67 14.67
C VAL A 90 4.56 -4.82 14.51
N PRO A 91 5.24 -5.80 15.13
CA PRO A 91 6.69 -5.97 14.97
C PRO A 91 7.05 -6.36 13.53
N MET A 92 6.22 -7.17 12.86
CA MET A 92 6.44 -7.51 11.45
C MET A 92 6.48 -6.26 10.56
N GLN A 93 5.50 -5.35 10.71
CA GLN A 93 5.46 -4.12 9.92
C GLN A 93 6.68 -3.23 10.20
N PHE A 94 7.09 -3.13 11.46
CA PHE A 94 8.31 -2.42 11.84
C PHE A 94 9.55 -3.01 11.17
N LEU A 95 9.71 -4.34 11.18
CA LEU A 95 10.83 -5.02 10.54
C LEU A 95 10.84 -4.83 9.01
N ILE A 96 9.68 -4.84 8.36
CA ILE A 96 9.58 -4.60 6.91
C ILE A 96 10.02 -3.17 6.57
N LEU A 97 9.54 -2.16 7.31
CA LEU A 97 9.95 -0.77 7.12
C LEU A 97 11.45 -0.58 7.42
N LEU A 98 11.95 -1.23 8.47
CA LEU A 98 13.36 -1.23 8.82
C LEU A 98 14.20 -1.82 7.69
N ILE A 99 13.81 -2.95 7.10
CA ILE A 99 14.51 -3.52 5.93
C ILE A 99 14.56 -2.50 4.79
N GLY A 100 13.45 -1.80 4.50
CA GLY A 100 13.44 -0.75 3.48
C GLY A 100 14.43 0.38 3.77
N ALA A 101 14.47 0.87 5.01
CA ALA A 101 15.46 1.85 5.46
C ALA A 101 16.89 1.31 5.31
N LEU A 102 17.14 0.07 5.71
CA LEU A 102 18.45 -0.57 5.61
C LEU A 102 18.91 -0.77 4.16
N VAL A 103 18.01 -1.12 3.25
CA VAL A 103 18.34 -1.22 1.81
C VAL A 103 18.62 0.17 1.22
N PHE A 104 17.87 1.19 1.64
CA PHE A 104 18.17 2.58 1.25
C PHE A 104 19.56 3.01 1.74
N THR A 105 19.87 2.76 3.01
CA THR A 105 21.18 3.02 3.60
C THR A 105 22.29 2.26 2.89
N PHE A 106 22.07 0.98 2.59
CA PHE A 106 23.02 0.14 1.86
C PHE A 106 23.44 0.78 0.53
N TYR A 107 22.49 1.32 -0.23
CA TYR A 107 22.74 2.00 -1.51
C TYR A 107 23.33 3.42 -1.38
N GLN A 108 23.52 3.94 -0.16
CA GLN A 108 24.36 5.13 0.03
C GLN A 108 25.85 4.77 0.02
N PHE A 109 26.20 3.56 0.44
CA PHE A 109 27.58 3.08 0.48
C PHE A 109 27.94 2.17 -0.71
N ASN A 110 26.95 1.59 -1.38
CA ASN A 110 27.13 0.67 -2.51
C ASN A 110 26.53 1.25 -3.79
N LYS A 111 27.06 0.82 -4.95
CA LYS A 111 26.61 1.34 -6.25
C LYS A 111 25.18 0.87 -6.51
N ALA A 112 24.23 1.79 -6.50
CA ALA A 112 22.87 1.51 -6.94
C ALA A 112 22.80 1.49 -8.47
N PRO A 113 21.95 0.67 -9.09
CA PRO A 113 21.62 0.83 -10.50
C PRO A 113 20.80 2.10 -10.72
N ILE A 114 20.91 2.70 -11.91
CA ILE A 114 20.12 3.88 -12.29
C ILE A 114 18.62 3.58 -12.31
N PHE A 115 18.26 2.35 -12.69
CA PHE A 115 16.90 1.84 -12.72
C PHE A 115 16.88 0.38 -12.25
N PHE A 116 16.02 0.05 -11.28
CA PHE A 116 16.07 -1.25 -10.61
C PHE A 116 15.41 -2.39 -11.40
N ASN A 117 14.54 -2.08 -12.36
CA ASN A 117 13.91 -3.10 -13.19
C ASN A 117 14.78 -3.45 -14.40
N GLU A 118 15.51 -4.57 -14.31
CA GLU A 118 16.40 -5.05 -15.37
C GLU A 118 15.71 -5.26 -16.73
N VAL A 119 14.43 -5.66 -16.73
CA VAL A 119 13.72 -5.93 -17.98
C VAL A 119 13.61 -4.65 -18.81
N GLN A 120 13.35 -3.52 -18.16
CA GLN A 120 13.27 -2.22 -18.84
C GLN A 120 14.66 -1.70 -19.23
N VAL A 121 15.69 -1.94 -18.40
CA VAL A 121 17.08 -1.59 -18.72
C VAL A 121 17.54 -2.34 -19.97
N LYS A 122 17.28 -3.66 -20.06
CA LYS A 122 17.62 -4.45 -21.26
C LYS A 122 16.92 -3.94 -22.51
N LYS A 123 15.66 -3.49 -22.40
CA LYS A 123 14.96 -2.85 -23.52
C LYS A 123 15.60 -1.53 -23.93
N LEU A 124 16.03 -0.70 -22.99
CA LEU A 124 16.77 0.55 -23.26
C LEU A 124 18.11 0.27 -23.98
N GLU A 125 18.85 -0.74 -23.53
CA GLU A 125 20.14 -1.12 -24.13
C GLU A 125 20.00 -1.70 -25.54
N GLN A 126 18.84 -2.25 -25.87
CA GLN A 126 18.49 -2.82 -27.16
C GLN A 126 17.73 -1.84 -28.07
N SER A 127 17.27 -0.69 -27.56
CA SER A 127 16.57 0.35 -28.33
C SER A 127 17.50 0.99 -29.35
N VAL A 128 16.98 1.27 -30.55
CA VAL A 128 17.76 1.94 -31.61
C VAL A 128 17.94 3.43 -31.28
N VAL A 129 16.97 4.05 -30.62
CA VAL A 129 16.94 5.50 -30.36
C VAL A 129 17.68 5.86 -29.07
N TYR A 130 17.49 5.10 -28.00
CA TYR A 130 17.97 5.49 -26.67
C TYR A 130 19.27 4.84 -26.22
N LYS A 131 19.77 3.81 -26.90
CA LYS A 131 20.94 3.03 -26.46
C LYS A 131 22.19 3.87 -26.19
N ASP A 132 22.58 4.75 -27.10
CA ASP A 132 23.81 5.54 -26.93
C ASP A 132 23.63 6.63 -25.87
N SER A 133 22.48 7.30 -25.87
CA SER A 133 22.10 8.26 -24.83
C SER A 133 22.06 7.62 -23.44
N PHE A 134 21.54 6.38 -23.35
CA PHE A 134 21.48 5.61 -22.12
C PHE A 134 22.86 5.25 -21.61
N ARG A 135 23.78 4.82 -22.48
CA ARG A 135 25.16 4.53 -22.11
C ARG A 135 25.87 5.76 -21.52
N LEU A 136 25.69 6.93 -22.13
CA LEU A 136 26.27 8.18 -21.62
C LEU A 136 25.71 8.55 -20.23
N VAL A 137 24.39 8.51 -20.08
CA VAL A 137 23.73 8.80 -18.80
C VAL A 137 24.10 7.77 -17.73
N GLN A 138 24.26 6.50 -18.10
CA GLN A 138 24.72 5.45 -17.18
C GLN A 138 26.15 5.69 -16.70
N GLN A 139 27.05 6.14 -17.57
CA GLN A 139 28.41 6.50 -17.20
C GLN A 139 28.44 7.70 -16.25
N GLU A 140 27.69 8.76 -16.58
CA GLU A 140 27.55 9.94 -15.72
C GLU A 140 27.01 9.56 -14.34
N TYR A 141 25.96 8.72 -14.30
CA TYR A 141 25.38 8.23 -13.06
C TYR A 141 26.35 7.40 -12.22
N ASN A 142 27.19 6.58 -12.86
CA ASN A 142 28.22 5.79 -12.17
C ASN A 142 29.29 6.69 -11.53
N THR A 143 29.66 7.80 -12.19
CA THR A 143 30.57 8.81 -11.65
C THR A 143 29.95 9.50 -10.44
N ILE A 144 28.71 10.00 -10.58
CA ILE A 144 27.98 10.65 -9.48
C ILE A 144 27.82 9.70 -8.29
N THR A 145 27.49 8.43 -8.53
CA THR A 145 27.34 7.43 -7.45
C THR A 145 28.67 7.19 -6.72
N SER A 146 29.80 7.22 -7.43
CA SER A 146 31.12 7.06 -6.82
C SER A 146 31.51 8.30 -5.99
N LEU A 147 31.20 9.51 -6.45
CA LEU A 147 31.38 10.75 -5.67
C LEU A 147 30.49 10.75 -4.43
N LYS A 148 29.24 10.29 -4.56
CA LYS A 148 28.34 10.13 -3.40
C LYS A 148 28.95 9.22 -2.36
N GLN A 149 29.47 8.06 -2.75
CA GLN A 149 30.10 7.13 -1.80
C GLN A 149 31.25 7.80 -1.04
N GLN A 150 32.09 8.58 -1.74
CA GLN A 150 33.17 9.35 -1.10
C GLN A 150 32.63 10.37 -0.11
N ALA A 151 31.62 11.16 -0.48
CA ALA A 151 31.03 12.16 0.40
C ALA A 151 30.33 11.53 1.62
N VAL A 152 29.72 10.34 1.50
CA VAL A 152 29.17 9.61 2.65
C VAL A 152 30.27 9.15 3.61
N ILE A 153 31.39 8.66 3.08
CA ILE A 153 32.56 8.26 3.90
C ILE A 153 33.18 9.49 4.59
N SER A 154 33.30 10.62 3.88
CA SER A 154 33.77 11.88 4.46
C SER A 154 32.87 12.35 5.59
N TYR A 155 31.54 12.24 5.41
CA TYR A 155 30.58 12.54 6.46
C TYR A 155 30.76 11.63 7.68
N SER A 156 30.91 10.31 7.50
CA SER A 156 31.07 9.38 8.64
C SER A 156 32.36 9.63 9.41
N ILE A 157 33.47 9.90 8.72
CA ILE A 157 34.75 10.25 9.36
C ILE A 157 34.64 11.59 10.11
N ALA A 158 33.92 12.57 9.57
CA ALA A 158 33.67 13.83 10.24
C ALA A 158 32.73 13.66 11.46
N ALA A 159 31.78 12.72 11.39
CA ALA A 159 30.93 12.31 12.52
C ALA A 159 31.78 11.76 13.68
N ASP A 160 32.66 10.81 13.40
CA ASP A 160 33.55 10.21 14.40
C ASP A 160 34.49 11.25 15.05
N ASN A 161 35.04 12.16 14.24
CA ASN A 161 35.92 13.22 14.72
C ASN A 161 35.18 14.40 15.37
N LYS A 162 33.84 14.39 15.42
CA LYS A 162 32.98 15.48 15.92
C LYS A 162 33.21 16.83 15.22
N ASP A 163 33.69 16.80 13.98
CA ASP A 163 33.94 18.00 13.14
C ASP A 163 32.64 18.43 12.46
N LYS A 164 31.90 19.34 13.11
CA LYS A 164 30.60 19.81 12.62
C LYS A 164 30.67 20.54 11.29
N VAL A 165 31.77 21.24 11.00
CA VAL A 165 31.91 22.01 9.76
C VAL A 165 32.01 21.05 8.57
N LYS A 166 32.90 20.05 8.66
CA LYS A 166 33.01 19.02 7.61
C LYS A 166 31.77 18.15 7.47
N GLN A 167 31.04 17.90 8.56
CA GLN A 167 29.76 17.21 8.49
C GLN A 167 28.74 17.99 7.65
N GLU A 168 28.59 19.30 7.88
CA GLU A 168 27.67 20.14 7.14
C GLU A 168 28.08 20.28 5.66
N GLU A 169 29.38 20.46 5.38
CA GLU A 169 29.91 20.51 4.01
C GLU A 169 29.65 19.19 3.25
N SER A 170 30.00 18.05 3.85
CA SER A 170 29.80 16.73 3.24
C SER A 170 28.31 16.42 3.05
N LEU A 171 27.45 16.84 3.97
CA LEU A 171 26.00 16.67 3.85
C LEU A 171 25.42 17.52 2.72
N ALA A 172 25.88 18.77 2.57
CA ALA A 172 25.47 19.65 1.48
C ALA A 172 25.89 19.09 0.12
N GLU A 173 27.14 18.59 0.01
CA GLU A 173 27.63 17.92 -1.20
C GLU A 173 26.78 16.68 -1.53
N LEU A 174 26.48 15.83 -0.54
CA LEU A 174 25.63 14.66 -0.71
C LEU A 174 24.23 15.02 -1.20
N GLN A 175 23.63 16.08 -0.66
CA GLN A 175 22.31 16.54 -1.08
C GLN A 175 22.34 17.02 -2.55
N GLN A 176 23.36 17.77 -2.96
CA GLN A 176 23.51 18.22 -4.34
C GLN A 176 23.72 17.04 -5.30
N LEU A 177 24.62 16.11 -4.97
CA LEU A 177 24.84 14.91 -5.78
C LEU A 177 23.59 14.03 -5.87
N GLN A 178 22.80 13.95 -4.78
CA GLN A 178 21.52 13.24 -4.80
C GLN A 178 20.50 13.91 -5.73
N VAL A 179 20.45 15.24 -5.80
CA VAL A 179 19.60 15.96 -6.76
C VAL A 179 20.00 15.64 -8.19
N THR A 180 21.30 15.72 -8.52
CA THR A 180 21.81 15.36 -9.86
C THR A 180 21.48 13.91 -10.22
N ALA A 181 21.70 12.98 -9.29
CA ALA A 181 21.34 11.57 -9.47
C ALA A 181 19.83 11.41 -9.74
N ASN A 182 18.96 12.14 -9.04
CA ASN A 182 17.51 12.10 -9.26
C ASN A 182 17.12 12.63 -10.64
N ILE A 183 17.80 13.66 -11.16
CA ILE A 183 17.57 14.19 -12.50
C ILE A 183 17.93 13.13 -13.56
N LEU A 184 19.07 12.46 -13.43
CA LEU A 184 19.46 11.39 -14.35
C LEU A 184 18.48 10.22 -14.32
N ARG A 185 18.03 9.82 -13.13
CA ARG A 185 16.98 8.81 -12.97
C ARG A 185 15.65 9.25 -13.60
N ALA A 186 15.28 10.52 -13.48
CA ALA A 186 14.07 11.06 -14.11
C ALA A 186 14.13 10.96 -15.64
N LYS A 187 15.28 11.30 -16.26
CA LYS A 187 15.49 11.11 -17.71
C LYS A 187 15.29 9.65 -18.14
N VAL A 188 15.89 8.70 -17.42
CA VAL A 188 15.70 7.27 -17.71
C VAL A 188 14.23 6.86 -17.58
N LYS A 189 13.54 7.35 -16.54
CA LYS A 189 12.09 7.10 -16.35
C LYS A 189 11.25 7.64 -17.50
N GLU A 190 11.61 8.78 -18.07
CA GLU A 190 10.94 9.31 -19.27
C GLU A 190 11.17 8.42 -20.49
N TRP A 191 12.39 7.94 -20.71
CA TRP A 191 12.70 7.03 -21.81
C TRP A 191 11.99 5.68 -21.68
N VAL A 192 11.92 5.12 -20.47
CA VAL A 192 11.16 3.88 -20.22
C VAL A 192 9.68 4.04 -20.54
N LYS A 193 9.10 5.20 -20.23
CA LYS A 193 7.68 5.51 -20.51
C LYS A 193 7.41 5.82 -21.99
N SER A 194 8.44 6.06 -22.80
CA SER A 194 8.29 6.37 -24.22
C SER A 194 7.52 5.26 -24.95
N LYS A 195 6.83 5.61 -26.04
CA LYS A 195 6.07 4.65 -26.86
C LYS A 195 6.95 3.55 -27.46
N GLU A 196 8.24 3.82 -27.65
CA GLU A 196 9.19 2.85 -28.18
C GLU A 196 9.46 1.71 -27.21
N ILE A 197 9.58 2.01 -25.91
CA ILE A 197 9.84 0.99 -24.89
C ILE A 197 8.55 0.41 -24.32
N GLY A 198 7.53 1.27 -24.16
CA GLY A 198 6.25 0.90 -23.56
C GLY A 198 6.40 0.30 -22.17
N GLY A 199 7.41 0.74 -21.42
CA GLY A 199 7.78 0.19 -20.13
C GLY A 199 7.13 0.91 -18.95
N ASP A 200 7.12 0.25 -17.80
CA ASP A 200 6.76 0.88 -16.52
C ASP A 200 7.96 1.68 -15.99
N ASN A 201 7.76 2.97 -15.74
CA ASN A 201 8.80 3.86 -15.22
C ASN A 201 8.87 3.86 -13.68
N ASN A 202 8.03 3.09 -13.01
CA ASN A 202 8.07 2.89 -11.57
C ASN A 202 8.87 1.63 -11.20
N ASP A 203 10.09 1.83 -10.69
CA ASP A 203 10.99 0.76 -10.28
C ASP A 203 11.03 0.52 -8.76
N THR A 204 10.20 1.22 -7.99
CA THR A 204 10.24 1.20 -6.51
C THR A 204 10.05 -0.20 -5.94
N ASN A 205 9.15 -1.00 -6.53
CA ASN A 205 8.86 -2.36 -6.08
C ASN A 205 10.01 -3.35 -6.37
N TYR A 206 10.97 -2.98 -7.22
CA TYR A 206 12.10 -3.83 -7.61
C TYR A 206 13.35 -3.61 -6.73
N ILE A 207 13.39 -2.54 -5.93
CA ILE A 207 14.58 -2.18 -5.11
C ILE A 207 14.99 -3.33 -4.19
N PHE A 208 14.03 -3.87 -3.44
CA PHE A 208 14.28 -4.96 -2.49
C PHE A 208 14.65 -6.27 -3.21
N LEU A 209 13.95 -6.61 -4.28
CA LEU A 209 14.23 -7.81 -5.08
C LEU A 209 15.63 -7.75 -5.68
N ARG A 210 16.00 -6.60 -6.25
CA ARG A 210 17.33 -6.37 -6.81
C ARG A 210 18.42 -6.50 -5.75
N PHE A 211 18.21 -5.89 -4.59
CA PHE A 211 19.13 -6.01 -3.46
C PHE A 211 19.36 -7.49 -3.09
N VAL A 212 18.30 -8.29 -2.99
CA VAL A 212 18.42 -9.72 -2.65
C VAL A 212 19.17 -10.49 -3.72
N VAL A 213 18.78 -10.33 -5.00
CA VAL A 213 19.38 -11.09 -6.10
C VAL A 213 20.86 -10.77 -6.27
N ASP A 214 21.25 -9.51 -6.09
CA ASP A 214 22.62 -9.07 -6.34
C ASP A 214 23.56 -9.36 -5.16
N ASN A 215 23.05 -9.45 -3.93
CA ASN A 215 23.89 -9.47 -2.72
C ASN A 215 23.75 -10.72 -1.85
N LEU A 216 22.71 -11.55 -2.03
CA LEU A 216 22.54 -12.77 -1.24
C LEU A 216 23.02 -14.02 -2.00
N PRO A 217 23.53 -15.04 -1.29
CA PRO A 217 23.85 -16.34 -1.87
C PRO A 217 22.67 -16.95 -2.62
N VAL A 218 22.96 -17.64 -3.73
CA VAL A 218 21.95 -18.22 -4.64
C VAL A 218 20.90 -19.09 -3.92
N GLY A 219 21.28 -19.82 -2.87
CA GLY A 219 20.34 -20.61 -2.05
C GLY A 219 19.34 -19.75 -1.26
N LEU A 220 19.78 -18.62 -0.71
CA LEU A 220 18.92 -17.67 0.01
C LEU A 220 18.01 -16.89 -0.94
N VAL A 221 18.49 -16.58 -2.16
CA VAL A 221 17.65 -15.98 -3.21
C VAL A 221 16.50 -16.92 -3.56
N GLY A 222 16.80 -18.21 -3.80
CA GLY A 222 15.78 -19.23 -4.06
C GLY A 222 14.79 -19.38 -2.90
N LEU A 223 15.28 -19.39 -1.66
CA LEU A 223 14.44 -19.46 -0.47
C LEU A 223 13.50 -18.24 -0.35
N LEU A 224 14.00 -17.03 -0.58
CA LEU A 224 13.15 -15.83 -0.54
C LEU A 224 12.05 -15.91 -1.59
N ILE A 225 12.39 -16.27 -2.83
CA ILE A 225 11.41 -16.40 -3.92
C ILE A 225 10.34 -17.43 -3.52
N ALA A 226 10.73 -18.57 -2.96
CA ALA A 226 9.79 -19.58 -2.47
C ALA A 226 8.86 -19.03 -1.38
N ILE A 227 9.39 -18.29 -0.39
CA ILE A 227 8.60 -17.67 0.68
C ILE A 227 7.60 -16.64 0.10
N ILE A 228 8.01 -15.85 -0.88
CA ILE A 228 7.13 -14.89 -1.57
C ILE A 228 5.95 -15.63 -2.21
N PHE A 229 6.20 -16.71 -2.96
CA PHE A 229 5.13 -17.51 -3.57
C PHE A 229 4.20 -18.13 -2.52
N LEU A 230 4.75 -18.71 -1.45
CA LEU A 230 3.96 -19.30 -0.36
C LEU A 230 3.05 -18.26 0.32
N ALA A 231 3.58 -17.07 0.62
CA ALA A 231 2.83 -15.98 1.22
C ALA A 231 1.72 -15.46 0.28
N SER A 232 2.03 -15.33 -1.02
CA SER A 232 1.06 -14.90 -2.04
C SER A 232 -0.05 -15.92 -2.24
N TRP A 233 0.25 -17.22 -2.33
CA TRP A 233 -0.75 -18.27 -2.54
C TRP A 233 -1.78 -18.33 -1.41
N GLY A 234 -1.36 -18.23 -0.15
CA GLY A 234 -2.29 -18.23 0.97
C GLY A 234 -3.28 -17.06 0.93
N SER A 235 -2.81 -15.87 0.53
CA SER A 235 -3.64 -14.67 0.42
C SER A 235 -4.59 -14.73 -0.78
N ILE A 236 -4.11 -15.18 -1.94
CA ILE A 236 -4.91 -15.33 -3.16
C ILE A 236 -5.99 -16.39 -2.95
N ALA A 237 -5.65 -17.54 -2.37
CA ALA A 237 -6.61 -18.61 -2.09
C ALA A 237 -7.72 -18.13 -1.15
N ALA A 238 -7.38 -17.38 -0.09
CA ALA A 238 -8.38 -16.82 0.82
C ALA A 238 -9.32 -15.84 0.11
N ALA A 239 -8.80 -14.94 -0.72
CA ALA A 239 -9.61 -13.97 -1.46
C ALA A 239 -10.55 -14.64 -2.47
N ILE A 240 -10.04 -15.57 -3.29
CA ILE A 240 -10.86 -16.29 -4.27
C ILE A 240 -11.93 -17.13 -3.56
N ASN A 241 -11.59 -17.79 -2.44
CA ASN A 241 -12.56 -18.57 -1.67
C ASN A 241 -13.67 -17.68 -1.09
N SER A 242 -13.33 -16.49 -0.58
CA SER A 242 -14.33 -15.54 -0.10
C SER A 242 -15.23 -15.01 -1.20
N LEU A 243 -14.68 -14.68 -2.38
CA LEU A 243 -15.47 -14.28 -3.55
C LEU A 243 -16.41 -15.39 -4.01
N ALA A 244 -15.92 -16.63 -4.11
CA ALA A 244 -16.73 -17.79 -4.46
C ALA A 244 -17.83 -18.06 -3.42
N SER A 245 -17.51 -17.94 -2.13
CA SER A 245 -18.48 -18.11 -1.04
C SER A 245 -19.57 -17.05 -1.07
N CYS A 246 -19.23 -15.77 -1.23
CA CYS A 246 -20.22 -14.69 -1.37
C CYS A 246 -21.08 -14.88 -2.61
N THR A 247 -20.48 -15.25 -3.75
CA THR A 247 -21.23 -15.53 -4.99
C THR A 247 -22.22 -16.68 -4.79
N MET A 248 -21.78 -17.77 -4.13
CA MET A 248 -22.61 -18.95 -3.91
C MET A 248 -23.75 -18.68 -2.92
N ILE A 249 -23.45 -18.08 -1.77
CA ILE A 249 -24.42 -17.93 -0.67
C ILE A 249 -25.31 -16.70 -0.89
N ASP A 250 -24.72 -15.55 -1.18
CA ASP A 250 -25.43 -14.26 -1.18
C ASP A 250 -26.16 -14.01 -2.50
N PHE A 251 -25.67 -14.59 -3.61
CA PHE A 251 -26.29 -14.45 -4.93
C PHE A 251 -26.97 -15.74 -5.38
N HIS A 252 -26.20 -16.81 -5.66
CA HIS A 252 -26.76 -18.02 -6.27
C HIS A 252 -27.86 -18.65 -5.42
N ARG A 253 -27.57 -18.98 -4.16
CA ARG A 253 -28.55 -19.60 -3.26
C ARG A 253 -29.72 -18.68 -2.90
N ARG A 254 -29.47 -17.37 -2.83
CA ARG A 254 -30.49 -16.38 -2.47
C ARG A 254 -31.49 -16.10 -3.60
N PHE A 255 -31.02 -16.04 -4.84
CA PHE A 255 -31.86 -15.69 -6.00
C PHE A 255 -32.36 -16.91 -6.79
N THR A 256 -31.72 -18.07 -6.64
CA THR A 256 -32.14 -19.30 -7.33
C THR A 256 -33.20 -20.05 -6.52
N ARG A 257 -34.32 -20.39 -7.17
CA ARG A 257 -35.41 -21.17 -6.55
C ARG A 257 -35.18 -22.68 -6.57
N LYS A 258 -34.11 -23.13 -7.24
CA LYS A 258 -33.75 -24.54 -7.40
C LYS A 258 -33.08 -25.01 -6.11
N LYS A 259 -33.63 -26.05 -5.48
CA LYS A 259 -32.94 -26.77 -4.41
C LYS A 259 -31.86 -27.64 -5.07
N GLU A 260 -30.62 -27.26 -4.89
CA GLU A 260 -29.46 -28.07 -5.30
C GLU A 260 -29.09 -29.03 -4.17
N SER A 261 -28.58 -30.21 -4.54
CA SER A 261 -27.98 -31.12 -3.56
C SER A 261 -26.66 -30.52 -3.03
N GLY A 262 -26.21 -30.92 -1.84
CA GLY A 262 -24.92 -30.46 -1.30
C GLY A 262 -23.74 -30.78 -2.23
N GLU A 263 -23.81 -31.85 -3.02
CA GLU A 263 -22.80 -32.16 -4.04
C GLU A 263 -22.82 -31.21 -5.24
N ASP A 264 -24.01 -30.78 -5.66
CA ASP A 264 -24.17 -29.83 -6.76
C ASP A 264 -23.68 -28.44 -6.34
N GLU A 265 -24.03 -28.02 -5.12
CA GLU A 265 -23.52 -26.78 -4.51
C GLU A 265 -21.99 -26.77 -4.45
N TYR A 266 -21.37 -27.89 -4.08
CA TYR A 266 -19.92 -28.03 -4.03
C TYR A 266 -19.28 -27.94 -5.43
N LYS A 267 -19.84 -28.63 -6.43
CA LYS A 267 -19.36 -28.56 -7.82
C LYS A 267 -19.48 -27.14 -8.38
N LEU A 268 -20.59 -26.47 -8.09
CA LEU A 268 -20.83 -25.11 -8.55
C LEU A 268 -19.89 -24.11 -7.86
N SER A 269 -19.64 -24.27 -6.56
CA SER A 269 -18.67 -23.46 -5.83
C SER A 269 -17.27 -23.53 -6.46
N LYS A 270 -16.83 -24.71 -6.91
CA LYS A 270 -15.56 -24.87 -7.66
C LYS A 270 -15.55 -24.07 -8.97
N TRP A 271 -16.66 -24.05 -9.70
CA TRP A 271 -16.77 -23.24 -10.92
C TRP A 271 -16.71 -21.75 -10.62
N TYR A 272 -17.34 -21.29 -9.53
CA TYR A 272 -17.19 -19.90 -9.10
C TYR A 272 -15.75 -19.58 -8.68
N THR A 273 -15.06 -20.47 -7.99
CA THR A 273 -13.63 -20.32 -7.66
C THR A 273 -12.80 -20.16 -8.94
N LEU A 274 -13.02 -21.02 -9.95
CA LEU A 274 -12.31 -20.93 -11.22
C LEU A 274 -12.61 -19.63 -11.97
N ALA A 275 -13.89 -19.24 -12.05
CA ALA A 275 -14.31 -18.01 -12.72
C ALA A 275 -13.67 -16.76 -12.09
N TRP A 276 -13.67 -16.66 -10.76
CA TRP A 276 -12.98 -15.58 -10.06
C TRP A 276 -11.46 -15.63 -10.24
N GLY A 277 -10.86 -16.83 -10.28
CA GLY A 277 -9.44 -16.98 -10.59
C GLY A 277 -9.08 -16.43 -11.97
N ILE A 278 -9.85 -16.77 -13.01
CA ILE A 278 -9.67 -16.25 -14.37
C ILE A 278 -9.87 -14.73 -14.39
N PHE A 279 -10.93 -14.23 -13.74
CA PHE A 279 -11.18 -12.81 -13.63
C PHE A 279 -10.00 -12.06 -12.97
N CYS A 280 -9.45 -12.57 -11.87
CA CYS A 280 -8.29 -12.00 -11.21
C CYS A 280 -7.05 -11.98 -12.11
N ILE A 281 -6.81 -13.03 -12.91
CA ILE A 281 -5.71 -13.07 -13.89
C ILE A 281 -5.89 -11.96 -14.93
N ILE A 282 -7.10 -11.84 -15.51
CA ILE A 282 -7.40 -10.80 -16.51
C ILE A 282 -7.17 -9.42 -15.92
N VAL A 283 -7.72 -9.14 -14.73
CA VAL A 283 -7.54 -7.84 -14.06
C VAL A 283 -6.05 -7.59 -13.77
N ALA A 284 -5.30 -8.57 -13.28
CA ALA A 284 -3.87 -8.44 -13.00
C ALA A 284 -3.06 -8.06 -14.25
N MET A 285 -3.44 -8.55 -15.44
CA MET A 285 -2.79 -8.19 -16.70
C MET A 285 -2.97 -6.69 -17.06
N PHE A 286 -4.05 -6.05 -16.60
CA PHE A 286 -4.30 -4.63 -16.87
C PHE A 286 -3.87 -3.69 -15.74
N THR A 287 -3.72 -4.18 -14.51
CA THR A 287 -3.50 -3.34 -13.32
C THR A 287 -2.05 -3.26 -12.84
N TYR A 288 -1.09 -3.89 -13.53
CA TYR A 288 0.32 -3.93 -13.10
C TYR A 288 1.00 -2.55 -12.99
N ASN A 289 0.45 -1.51 -13.62
CA ASN A 289 0.98 -0.14 -13.64
C ASN A 289 0.18 0.88 -12.79
N ILE A 290 -0.70 0.42 -11.89
CA ILE A 290 -1.51 1.34 -11.08
C ILE A 290 -0.72 1.87 -9.88
N GLY A 291 -0.36 3.16 -9.94
CA GLY A 291 0.15 3.93 -8.80
C GLY A 291 1.67 3.86 -8.58
N ASN A 292 2.17 4.68 -7.65
CA ASN A 292 3.59 4.72 -7.26
C ASN A 292 4.00 3.51 -6.40
N SER A 293 3.05 2.85 -5.76
CA SER A 293 3.26 1.59 -5.06
C SER A 293 1.98 0.77 -5.04
N LEU A 294 2.11 -0.55 -5.20
CA LEU A 294 0.96 -1.46 -5.20
C LEU A 294 0.21 -1.42 -3.85
N ILE A 295 0.93 -1.27 -2.73
CA ILE A 295 0.31 -1.18 -1.40
C ILE A 295 -0.50 0.11 -1.25
N GLU A 296 -0.04 1.22 -1.82
CA GLU A 296 -0.77 2.48 -1.83
C GLU A 296 -2.05 2.35 -2.67
N ALA A 297 -1.95 1.77 -3.87
CA ALA A 297 -3.09 1.56 -4.76
C ALA A 297 -4.20 0.73 -4.10
N VAL A 298 -3.84 -0.36 -3.42
CA VAL A 298 -4.79 -1.21 -2.69
C VAL A 298 -5.43 -0.46 -1.52
N ASN A 299 -4.67 0.34 -0.76
CA ASN A 299 -5.21 1.11 0.35
C ASN A 299 -6.12 2.26 -0.10
N VAL A 300 -5.81 2.90 -1.23
CA VAL A 300 -6.70 3.90 -1.86
C VAL A 300 -8.01 3.21 -2.28
N LEU A 301 -7.94 2.10 -3.02
CA LEU A 301 -9.13 1.38 -3.48
C LEU A 301 -9.98 0.90 -2.30
N GLY A 302 -9.35 0.33 -1.28
CA GLY A 302 -10.01 -0.08 -0.05
C GLY A 302 -10.72 1.09 0.63
N SER A 303 -10.06 2.25 0.71
CA SER A 303 -10.62 3.41 1.42
C SER A 303 -11.84 4.04 0.75
N LEU A 304 -12.07 3.75 -0.53
CA LEU A 304 -13.29 4.17 -1.23
C LEU A 304 -14.53 3.40 -0.72
N PHE A 305 -14.41 2.09 -0.50
CA PHE A 305 -15.56 1.23 -0.22
C PHE A 305 -15.68 0.78 1.24
N TYR A 306 -14.55 0.55 1.93
CA TYR A 306 -14.56 -0.04 3.28
C TYR A 306 -15.30 0.83 4.31
N GLY A 307 -15.19 2.16 4.21
CA GLY A 307 -15.90 3.08 5.09
C GLY A 307 -17.41 2.88 5.02
N VAL A 308 -17.97 2.83 3.81
CA VAL A 308 -19.42 2.70 3.59
C VAL A 308 -19.93 1.33 4.06
N ILE A 309 -19.20 0.24 3.75
CA ILE A 309 -19.54 -1.10 4.22
C ILE A 309 -19.60 -1.13 5.75
N LEU A 310 -18.57 -0.60 6.42
CA LEU A 310 -18.55 -0.50 7.88
C LEU A 310 -19.74 0.30 8.42
N GLY A 311 -20.10 1.41 7.77
CA GLY A 311 -21.27 2.22 8.12
C GLY A 311 -22.58 1.41 8.14
N VAL A 312 -22.79 0.52 7.17
CA VAL A 312 -23.96 -0.36 7.12
C VAL A 312 -24.02 -1.27 8.36
N PHE A 313 -22.90 -1.89 8.73
CA PHE A 313 -22.81 -2.74 9.92
C PHE A 313 -22.98 -1.95 11.22
N LEU A 314 -22.40 -0.75 11.33
CA LEU A 314 -22.56 0.12 12.49
C LEU A 314 -24.03 0.52 12.71
N VAL A 315 -24.74 0.86 11.63
CA VAL A 315 -26.19 1.12 11.69
C VAL A 315 -26.94 -0.12 12.17
N ALA A 316 -26.64 -1.30 11.61
CA ALA A 316 -27.31 -2.55 11.98
C ALA A 316 -27.10 -2.93 13.46
N PHE A 317 -25.89 -2.73 14.00
CA PHE A 317 -25.58 -3.10 15.40
C PHE A 317 -26.04 -2.08 16.43
N PHE A 318 -25.79 -0.78 16.19
CA PHE A 318 -25.97 0.25 17.21
C PHE A 318 -27.26 1.05 17.06
N PHE A 319 -27.83 1.15 15.85
CA PHE A 319 -29.00 1.99 15.58
C PHE A 319 -30.28 1.17 15.41
N LYS A 320 -30.67 0.42 16.46
CA LYS A 320 -31.87 -0.44 16.50
C LYS A 320 -33.20 0.27 16.17
N ARG A 321 -33.22 1.61 16.13
CA ARG A 321 -34.37 2.43 15.73
C ARG A 321 -34.62 2.40 14.21
N ILE A 322 -33.62 2.07 13.40
CA ILE A 322 -33.73 1.94 11.95
C ILE A 322 -34.06 0.49 11.65
N LYS A 323 -35.35 0.19 11.43
CA LYS A 323 -35.82 -1.18 11.13
C LYS A 323 -35.92 -1.46 9.63
N ASN A 324 -35.99 -0.43 8.81
CA ASN A 324 -36.19 -0.56 7.36
C ASN A 324 -34.84 -0.66 6.64
N GLY A 325 -34.55 -1.84 6.06
CA GLY A 325 -33.32 -2.08 5.31
C GLY A 325 -33.14 -1.18 4.09
N HIS A 326 -34.23 -0.73 3.45
CA HIS A 326 -34.16 0.20 2.33
C HIS A 326 -33.58 1.57 2.73
N VAL A 327 -33.81 2.01 3.97
CA VAL A 327 -33.25 3.26 4.49
C VAL A 327 -31.73 3.18 4.56
N VAL A 328 -31.22 2.06 5.06
CA VAL A 328 -29.77 1.83 5.16
C VAL A 328 -29.15 1.69 3.78
N PHE A 329 -29.83 1.01 2.85
CA PHE A 329 -29.38 0.89 1.46
C PHE A 329 -29.23 2.24 0.76
N TRP A 330 -30.26 3.10 0.81
CA TRP A 330 -30.18 4.44 0.23
C TRP A 330 -29.18 5.34 0.96
N GLY A 331 -29.08 5.22 2.29
CA GLY A 331 -28.05 5.91 3.07
C GLY A 331 -26.63 5.50 2.65
N ALA A 332 -26.41 4.22 2.36
CA ALA A 332 -25.14 3.71 1.84
C ALA A 332 -24.81 4.24 0.45
N LEU A 333 -25.78 4.26 -0.47
CA LEU A 333 -25.58 4.82 -1.82
C LEU A 333 -25.24 6.32 -1.79
N LEU A 334 -25.91 7.09 -0.93
CA LEU A 334 -25.61 8.52 -0.76
C LEU A 334 -24.21 8.74 -0.14
N ALA A 335 -23.82 7.90 0.82
CA ALA A 335 -22.49 7.96 1.41
C ALA A 335 -21.39 7.58 0.40
N GLU A 336 -21.62 6.55 -0.42
CA GLU A 336 -20.70 6.15 -1.49
C GLU A 336 -20.54 7.27 -2.51
N LEU A 337 -21.64 7.89 -2.94
CA LEU A 337 -21.60 9.04 -3.85
C LEU A 337 -20.79 10.21 -3.25
N LEU A 338 -20.96 10.48 -1.95
CA LEU A 338 -20.18 11.49 -1.23
C LEU A 338 -18.68 11.16 -1.25
N VAL A 339 -18.31 9.92 -0.92
CA VAL A 339 -16.91 9.47 -0.91
C VAL A 339 -16.27 9.58 -2.29
N LEU A 340 -16.97 9.11 -3.34
CA LEU A 340 -16.49 9.22 -4.73
C LEU A 340 -16.37 10.68 -5.16
N THR A 341 -17.31 11.54 -4.78
CA THR A 341 -17.26 12.97 -5.08
C THR A 341 -16.04 13.63 -4.45
N ILE A 342 -15.78 13.36 -3.17
CA ILE A 342 -14.59 13.88 -2.47
C ILE A 342 -13.32 13.37 -3.16
N PHE A 343 -13.25 12.07 -3.48
CA PHE A 343 -12.08 11.50 -4.15
C PHE A 343 -11.81 12.15 -5.51
N ILE A 344 -12.85 12.35 -6.34
CA ILE A 344 -12.72 13.01 -7.64
C ILE A 344 -12.30 14.46 -7.48
N LEU A 345 -12.91 15.22 -6.56
CA LEU A 345 -12.53 16.61 -6.27
C LEU A 345 -11.07 16.72 -5.80
N THR A 346 -10.58 15.73 -5.05
CA THR A 346 -9.18 15.63 -4.66
C THR A 346 -8.25 15.33 -5.82
N LYS A 347 -8.67 14.48 -6.76
CA LYS A 347 -7.89 14.24 -8.00
C LYS A 347 -7.88 15.46 -8.92
N CYS A 348 -8.96 16.23 -8.98
CA CYS A 348 -9.06 17.47 -9.76
C CYS A 348 -8.33 18.66 -9.12
N GLY A 349 -7.77 18.51 -7.92
CA GLY A 349 -7.01 19.56 -7.24
C GLY A 349 -7.86 20.66 -6.57
N VAL A 350 -9.19 20.49 -6.51
CA VAL A 350 -10.12 21.43 -5.87
C VAL A 350 -9.96 21.41 -4.34
N PHE A 351 -9.77 20.21 -3.77
CA PHE A 351 -9.63 20.00 -2.33
C PHE A 351 -8.60 18.92 -2.04
N LYS A 352 -7.64 19.15 -1.14
CA LYS A 352 -6.61 18.15 -0.82
C LYS A 352 -6.97 17.35 0.43
N MET A 353 -7.11 16.03 0.27
CA MET A 353 -7.40 15.12 1.39
C MET A 353 -6.63 13.80 1.25
N GLY A 354 -6.10 13.30 2.37
CA GLY A 354 -5.56 11.96 2.44
C GLY A 354 -6.65 10.90 2.30
N PHE A 355 -6.40 9.87 1.49
CA PHE A 355 -7.40 8.83 1.18
C PHE A 355 -7.88 8.06 2.43
N LEU A 356 -7.06 7.98 3.49
CA LEU A 356 -7.44 7.30 4.73
C LEU A 356 -8.68 7.91 5.40
N TRP A 357 -8.91 9.22 5.21
CA TRP A 357 -10.08 9.91 5.75
C TRP A 357 -11.39 9.56 5.06
N LEU A 358 -11.33 8.95 3.87
CA LEU A 358 -12.54 8.47 3.19
C LEU A 358 -13.22 7.36 3.99
N ASN A 359 -12.47 6.58 4.78
CA ASN A 359 -13.02 5.52 5.63
C ASN A 359 -13.99 6.06 6.70
N PRO A 360 -13.59 6.97 7.61
CA PRO A 360 -14.52 7.53 8.58
C PRO A 360 -15.63 8.34 7.91
N ILE A 361 -15.35 9.06 6.81
CA ILE A 361 -16.39 9.80 6.06
C ILE A 361 -17.46 8.85 5.54
N GLY A 362 -17.07 7.73 4.93
CA GLY A 362 -18.01 6.72 4.46
C GLY A 362 -18.83 6.17 5.62
N ALA A 363 -18.18 5.76 6.71
CA ALA A 363 -18.85 5.14 7.86
C ALA A 363 -19.87 6.08 8.52
N PHE A 364 -19.46 7.32 8.82
CA PHE A 364 -20.35 8.32 9.39
C PHE A 364 -21.38 8.83 8.38
N GLY A 365 -21.05 8.88 7.10
CA GLY A 365 -21.96 9.22 6.02
C GLY A 365 -23.17 8.29 5.98
N VAL A 366 -22.96 6.97 6.06
CA VAL A 366 -24.07 6.00 6.10
C VAL A 366 -24.96 6.25 7.32
N ILE A 367 -24.35 6.45 8.51
CA ILE A 367 -25.09 6.71 9.75
C ILE A 367 -25.94 7.98 9.60
N PHE A 368 -25.33 9.07 9.13
CA PHE A 368 -25.98 10.37 8.97
C PHE A 368 -27.15 10.29 7.98
N PHE A 369 -26.92 9.78 6.77
CA PHE A 369 -27.97 9.69 5.75
C PHE A 369 -29.06 8.71 6.16
N SER A 370 -28.72 7.60 6.82
CA SER A 370 -29.73 6.65 7.31
C SER A 370 -30.61 7.26 8.39
N LEU A 371 -30.05 8.05 9.32
CA LEU A 371 -30.82 8.76 10.35
C LEU A 371 -31.73 9.83 9.73
N LEU A 372 -31.22 10.58 8.76
CA LEU A 372 -31.97 11.62 8.06
C LEU A 372 -33.15 11.03 7.28
N LEU A 373 -32.90 10.00 6.47
CA LEU A 373 -33.94 9.30 5.71
C LEU A 373 -34.97 8.63 6.61
N ASN A 374 -34.53 8.01 7.72
CA ASN A 374 -35.45 7.41 8.69
C ASN A 374 -36.37 8.45 9.33
N LYS A 375 -35.85 9.66 9.62
CA LYS A 375 -36.64 10.76 10.17
C LYS A 375 -37.68 11.25 9.14
N MET A 376 -37.27 11.42 7.88
CA MET A 376 -38.17 11.87 6.80
C MET A 376 -39.32 10.90 6.57
N ILE A 377 -39.04 9.58 6.56
CA ILE A 377 -40.08 8.56 6.38
C ILE A 377 -41.04 8.55 7.58
N ARG A 378 -40.52 8.59 8.81
CA ARG A 378 -41.36 8.65 10.02
C ARG A 378 -42.24 9.90 10.11
N GLN A 379 -41.74 11.06 9.68
CA GLN A 379 -42.55 12.28 9.62
C GLN A 379 -43.66 12.18 8.57
N LYS A 380 -43.42 11.46 7.47
CA LYS A 380 -44.45 11.20 6.45
C LYS A 380 -45.50 10.20 6.95
N GLU A 381 -45.12 9.25 7.81
CA GLU A 381 -46.03 8.29 8.43
C GLU A 381 -46.81 8.87 9.63
N ASN A 382 -46.29 9.92 10.30
CA ASN A 382 -46.95 10.62 11.39
C ASN A 382 -47.01 12.16 11.13
N PRO A 383 -47.90 12.64 10.25
CA PRO A 383 -47.98 14.06 9.89
C PRO A 383 -48.69 14.95 10.93
N ALA A 384 -49.20 14.41 12.04
CA ALA A 384 -49.92 15.18 13.06
C ALA A 384 -49.32 14.96 14.46
N GLY A 385 -48.66 16.01 14.95
CA GLY A 385 -48.34 16.25 16.35
C GLY A 385 -48.52 17.73 16.62
#